data_AF-A0A6N6S2G9-F1
#
_entry.id   AF-A0A6N6S2G9-F1
#
_cell.length_a   1.000
_cell.length_b   1.000
_cell.length_c   1.000
_cell.angle_alpha   90.00
_cell.angle_beta   90.00
_cell.angle_gamma   90.00
#
_symmetry.space_group_name_H-M   'P 1'
#
loop_
_entity.id
_entity.type
_entity.pdbx_description
1 polymer ?
#
loop_
_entity_poly.entity_id
_entity_poly.type
_entity_poly.pdbx_seq_one_letter_code
_entity_poly.pdbx_strand_id
1 'polypeptide(L)'
;MNKSMLKITAFGIAVIGFYIYITMYVAGLSGTGGGESAGGVSPESGEKIFWGDGQCSTCHKIGTSGSATRGPDQEGLASRAEDRAKELGLPSGLDYLVESIVEPDKYIVKGYDKIMPKVY
;
A
#
# COMPACT_ATOMS: atom_id res chain seq x y z
N MET A 1 -19.19 2.25 -44.78
CA MET A 1 -19.74 2.51 -43.43
C MET A 1 -20.48 3.84 -43.45
N ASN A 2 -21.74 3.89 -43.01
CA ASN A 2 -22.51 5.15 -43.04
C ASN A 2 -22.06 6.10 -41.91
N LYS A 3 -22.31 7.41 -42.05
CA LYS A 3 -21.85 8.43 -41.08
C LYS A 3 -22.34 8.16 -39.65
N SER A 4 -23.53 7.57 -39.50
CA SER A 4 -24.10 7.22 -38.21
C SER A 4 -23.36 6.05 -37.55
N MET A 5 -23.03 4.99 -38.29
CA MET A 5 -22.23 3.87 -37.80
C MET A 5 -20.83 4.33 -37.40
N LEU A 6 -20.20 5.23 -38.15
CA LEU A 6 -18.90 5.79 -37.77
C LEU A 6 -18.97 6.55 -36.43
N LYS A 7 -20.03 7.35 -36.22
CA LYS A 7 -20.24 8.09 -34.96
C LYS A 7 -20.50 7.16 -33.78
N ILE A 8 -21.30 6.11 -33.97
CA ILE A 8 -21.61 5.13 -32.92
C ILE A 8 -20.35 4.36 -32.54
N THR A 9 -19.57 3.89 -33.52
CA THR A 9 -18.31 3.19 -33.26
C THR A 9 -17.30 4.11 -32.56
N ALA A 10 -17.17 5.37 -33.00
CA ALA A 10 -16.27 6.32 -32.36
C ALA A 10 -16.68 6.62 -30.90
N PHE A 11 -17.97 6.79 -30.63
CA PHE A 11 -18.49 6.97 -29.28
C PHE A 11 -18.23 5.73 -28.41
N GLY A 12 -18.46 4.53 -28.94
CA GLY A 12 -18.19 3.27 -28.24
C GLY A 12 -16.72 3.13 -27.86
N ILE A 13 -15.79 3.42 -28.78
CA ILE A 13 -14.35 3.39 -28.49
C ILE A 13 -13.98 4.44 -27.43
N ALA A 14 -14.53 5.64 -27.51
CA ALA A 14 -14.27 6.69 -26.52
C ALA A 14 -14.73 6.29 -25.12
N VAL A 15 -15.92 5.68 -25.00
CA VAL A 15 -16.45 5.20 -23.72
C VAL A 15 -15.60 4.05 -23.17
N ILE A 16 -15.28 3.04 -23.99
CA ILE A 16 -14.42 1.93 -23.58
C ILE A 16 -13.04 2.43 -23.15
N GLY A 17 -12.44 3.33 -23.93
CA GLY A 17 -11.15 3.95 -23.62
C GLY A 17 -11.18 4.73 -22.31
N PHE A 18 -12.27 5.47 -22.04
CA PHE A 18 -12.45 6.17 -20.77
C PHE A 18 -12.54 5.20 -19.58
N TYR A 19 -13.29 4.10 -19.70
CA TYR A 19 -13.36 3.09 -18.63
C TYR A 19 -12.02 2.38 -18.40
N ILE A 20 -11.30 2.04 -19.48
CA ILE A 20 -9.95 1.48 -19.36
C ILE A 20 -9.01 2.47 -18.67
N TYR A 21 -9.05 3.75 -19.05
CA TYR A 21 -8.24 4.79 -18.44
C TYR A 21 -8.52 4.92 -16.93
N ILE A 22 -9.80 5.02 -16.54
CA ILE A 22 -10.18 5.12 -15.13
C ILE A 22 -9.76 3.89 -14.34
N THR A 23 -9.98 2.68 -14.88
CA THR A 23 -9.60 1.44 -14.19
C THR A 23 -8.10 1.32 -14.04
N MET A 24 -7.30 1.66 -15.05
CA MET A 24 -5.83 1.69 -14.95
C MET A 24 -5.35 2.76 -13.97
N TYR A 25 -5.96 3.94 -13.97
CA TYR A 25 -5.63 5.02 -13.04
C TYR A 25 -5.89 4.62 -11.59
N VAL A 26 -7.07 4.05 -11.31
CA VAL A 26 -7.43 3.55 -9.97
C VAL A 26 -6.55 2.34 -9.59
N ALA A 27 -6.28 1.43 -10.51
CA ALA A 27 -5.38 0.29 -10.30
C ALA A 27 -3.94 0.72 -9.95
N GLY A 28 -3.46 1.82 -10.56
CA GLY A 28 -2.18 2.45 -10.25
C GLY A 28 -2.17 3.10 -8.86
N LEU A 29 -3.25 3.78 -8.48
CA LEU A 29 -3.41 4.28 -7.10
C LEU A 29 -3.49 3.14 -6.08
N SER A 30 -4.05 2.00 -6.50
CA SER A 30 -4.22 0.78 -5.69
C SER A 30 -3.01 -0.16 -5.76
N GLY A 31 -1.90 0.24 -6.39
CA GLY A 31 -0.61 -0.49 -6.40
C GLY A 31 -0.59 -1.82 -7.13
N THR A 32 -1.60 -2.10 -7.97
CA THR A 32 -1.67 -3.36 -8.76
C THR A 32 -0.82 -3.34 -10.04
N GLY A 33 -0.11 -2.24 -10.30
CA GLY A 33 0.87 -2.18 -11.38
C GLY A 33 2.15 -2.88 -10.95
N GLY A 34 2.52 -3.97 -11.63
CA GLY A 34 3.68 -4.80 -11.30
C GLY A 34 4.89 -3.95 -10.90
N GLY A 35 5.23 -4.01 -9.61
CA GLY A 35 6.25 -3.17 -9.03
C GLY A 35 7.60 -3.44 -9.66
N GLU A 36 8.27 -2.39 -10.11
CA GLU A 36 9.72 -2.45 -10.24
C GLU A 36 10.27 -2.77 -8.86
N SER A 37 10.90 -3.93 -8.71
CA SER A 37 11.67 -4.27 -7.51
C SER A 37 12.49 -3.05 -7.10
N ALA A 38 12.25 -2.58 -5.88
CA ALA A 38 13.12 -1.63 -5.20
C ALA A 38 14.57 -2.00 -5.53
N GLY A 39 15.34 -1.05 -6.07
CA GLY A 39 16.67 -1.26 -6.66
C GLY A 39 17.77 -1.62 -5.65
N GLY A 40 17.43 -2.38 -4.61
CA GLY A 40 18.24 -2.69 -3.43
C GLY A 40 17.54 -2.34 -2.12
N VAL A 41 18.20 -2.67 -1.01
CA VAL A 41 17.77 -2.29 0.35
C VAL A 41 18.31 -0.89 0.65
N SER A 42 17.46 0.13 0.54
CA SER A 42 17.77 1.52 0.91
C SER A 42 16.51 2.23 1.45
N PRO A 43 16.66 3.36 2.16
CA PRO A 43 15.52 4.16 2.60
C PRO A 43 14.62 4.62 1.45
N GLU A 44 15.21 5.05 0.32
CA GLU A 44 14.48 5.51 -0.86
C GLU A 44 13.67 4.38 -1.52
N SER A 45 14.26 3.19 -1.57
CA SER A 45 13.58 1.96 -1.98
C SER A 45 12.39 1.64 -1.07
N GLY A 46 12.57 1.73 0.25
CA GLY A 46 11.51 1.51 1.24
C GLY A 46 10.38 2.55 1.12
N GLU A 47 10.73 3.80 0.86
CA GLU A 47 9.76 4.88 0.63
C GLU A 47 8.92 4.63 -0.64
N LYS A 48 9.55 4.22 -1.75
CA LYS A 48 8.84 3.83 -2.99
C LYS A 48 7.86 2.70 -2.73
N ILE A 49 8.24 1.69 -1.94
CA ILE A 49 7.34 0.59 -1.56
C ILE A 49 6.17 1.09 -0.71
N PHE A 50 6.44 1.91 0.32
CA PHE A 50 5.41 2.39 1.25
C PHE A 50 4.31 3.20 0.56
N TRP A 51 4.70 4.13 -0.32
CA TRP A 51 3.78 5.02 -1.04
C TRP A 51 3.28 4.46 -2.36
N GLY A 52 3.98 3.48 -2.94
CA GLY A 52 3.65 2.85 -4.21
C GLY A 52 3.19 1.41 -4.02
N ASP A 53 3.97 0.47 -4.53
CA ASP A 53 3.54 -0.91 -4.78
C ASP A 53 3.15 -1.69 -3.52
N GLY A 54 3.73 -1.35 -2.36
CA GLY A 54 3.40 -1.97 -1.08
C GLY A 54 2.06 -1.49 -0.50
N GLN A 55 1.48 -0.41 -1.03
CA GLN A 55 0.16 0.12 -0.66
C GLN A 55 -0.02 0.38 0.85
N CYS A 56 1.07 0.49 1.59
CA CYS A 56 1.06 0.66 3.04
C CYS A 56 0.35 1.97 3.42
N SER A 57 0.59 3.00 2.60
CA SER A 57 0.00 4.35 2.72
C SER A 57 -1.53 4.40 2.65
N THR A 58 -2.18 3.37 2.11
CA THR A 58 -3.66 3.30 2.06
C THR A 58 -4.29 3.10 3.43
N CYS A 59 -3.53 2.53 4.38
CA CYS A 59 -3.99 2.23 5.73
C CYS A 59 -3.19 2.98 6.80
N HIS A 60 -1.91 3.26 6.55
CA HIS A 60 -1.00 3.91 7.47
C HIS A 60 -0.57 5.28 6.95
N LYS A 61 -0.63 6.29 7.79
CA LYS A 61 0.01 7.59 7.53
C LYS A 61 1.36 7.69 8.22
N ILE A 62 2.15 8.70 7.85
CA ILE A 62 3.39 9.08 8.54
C ILE A 62 3.23 10.53 8.99
N GLY A 63 2.83 10.73 10.25
CA GLY A 63 2.63 12.04 10.85
C GLY A 63 1.57 12.85 10.11
N THR A 64 2.01 13.92 9.42
CA THR A 64 1.17 14.77 8.57
C THR A 64 1.12 14.33 7.10
N SER A 65 1.94 13.36 6.70
CA SER A 65 1.97 12.80 5.35
C SER A 65 0.97 11.64 5.23
N GLY A 66 0.05 11.77 4.27
CA GLY A 66 -1.06 10.84 4.08
C GLY A 66 -2.23 11.10 5.06
N SER A 67 -3.39 10.52 4.75
CA SER A 67 -4.64 10.73 5.50
C SER A 67 -5.23 9.44 6.07
N ALA A 68 -4.55 8.31 5.91
CA ALA A 68 -5.05 7.01 6.31
C ALA A 68 -5.07 6.84 7.84
N THR A 69 -6.17 6.29 8.34
CA THR A 69 -6.43 6.10 9.78
C THR A 69 -6.80 4.66 10.16
N ARG A 70 -6.76 3.74 9.18
CA ARG A 70 -7.16 2.34 9.36
C ARG A 70 -6.14 1.56 10.19
N GLY A 71 -4.86 1.89 10.05
CA GLY A 71 -3.76 1.35 10.82
C GLY A 71 -3.03 2.43 11.64
N PRO A 72 -2.12 2.03 12.54
CA PRO A 72 -1.34 2.96 13.34
C PRO A 72 -0.48 3.91 12.51
N ASP A 73 -0.31 5.14 13.00
CA ASP A 73 0.66 6.09 12.44
C ASP A 73 2.08 5.50 12.54
N GLN A 74 2.88 5.73 11.50
CA GLN A 74 4.24 5.24 11.35
C GLN A 74 5.30 6.30 11.71
N GLU A 75 4.92 7.54 11.99
CA GLU A 75 5.83 8.54 12.57
C GLU A 75 6.39 8.04 13.90
N GLY A 76 7.71 7.98 14.07
CA GLY A 76 8.34 7.44 15.29
C GLY A 76 8.31 5.91 15.42
N LEU A 77 8.04 5.18 14.32
CA LEU A 77 7.95 3.72 14.31
C LEU A 77 9.21 3.04 14.87
N ALA A 78 10.41 3.51 14.50
CA ALA A 78 11.67 2.86 14.89
C ALA A 78 11.80 2.71 16.41
N SER A 79 11.54 3.77 17.18
CA SER A 79 11.59 3.72 18.64
C SER A 79 10.46 2.85 19.21
N ARG A 80 9.24 2.97 18.68
CA ARG A 80 8.11 2.13 19.12
C ARG A 80 8.35 0.64 18.88
N ALA A 81 9.01 0.29 17.76
CA ALA A 81 9.30 -1.09 17.41
C ALA A 81 10.23 -1.73 18.44
N GLU A 82 11.25 -1.01 18.90
CA GLU A 82 12.15 -1.49 19.96
C GLU A 82 11.42 -1.74 21.28
N ASP A 83 10.52 -0.84 21.67
CA ASP A 83 9.75 -1.02 22.91
C ASP A 83 8.77 -2.20 22.80
N ARG A 84 8.14 -2.39 21.62
CA ARG A 84 7.25 -3.54 21.35
C ARG A 84 8.01 -4.85 21.31
N ALA A 85 9.20 -4.87 20.73
CA ALA A 85 10.05 -6.05 20.75
C ALA A 85 10.36 -6.50 22.18
N LYS A 86 10.72 -5.57 23.08
CA LYS A 86 10.96 -5.88 24.49
C LYS A 86 9.71 -6.42 25.20
N GLU A 87 8.55 -5.79 24.97
CA GLU A 87 7.28 -6.22 25.55
C GLU A 87 6.86 -7.63 25.10
N LEU A 88 7.19 -7.98 23.86
CA LEU A 88 6.85 -9.28 23.25
C LEU A 88 7.95 -10.34 23.43
N GLY A 89 9.10 -9.98 24.01
CA GLY A 89 10.25 -10.89 24.15
C GLY A 89 10.94 -11.21 22.83
N LEU A 90 10.84 -10.32 21.83
CA LEU A 90 11.54 -10.43 20.54
C LEU A 90 12.98 -9.90 20.65
N PRO A 91 13.91 -10.37 19.81
CA PRO A 91 15.32 -9.99 19.92
C PRO A 91 15.61 -8.51 19.60
N SER A 92 14.84 -7.90 18.69
CA SER A 92 15.02 -6.50 18.28
C SER A 92 13.75 -5.87 17.70
N GLY A 93 13.73 -4.55 17.59
CA GLY A 93 12.68 -3.84 16.86
C GLY A 93 12.58 -4.25 15.39
N LEU A 94 13.70 -4.63 14.76
CA LEU A 94 13.69 -5.15 13.39
C LEU A 94 12.90 -6.46 13.30
N ASP A 95 13.07 -7.38 14.27
CA ASP A 95 12.32 -8.63 14.29
C ASP A 95 10.81 -8.38 14.45
N TYR A 96 10.44 -7.40 15.28
CA TYR A 96 9.05 -6.97 15.40
C TYR A 96 8.49 -6.45 14.07
N LEU A 97 9.24 -5.63 13.34
CA LEU A 97 8.81 -5.08 12.05
C LEU A 97 8.66 -6.17 10.98
N VAL A 98 9.63 -7.08 10.89
CA VAL A 98 9.58 -8.21 9.95
C VAL A 98 8.39 -9.11 10.28
N GLU A 99 8.20 -9.46 11.55
CA GLU A 99 7.05 -10.25 11.99
C GLU A 99 5.72 -9.53 11.68
N SER A 100 5.63 -8.23 11.93
CA SER A 100 4.42 -7.44 11.65
C SER A 100 4.06 -7.39 10.17
N ILE A 101 5.05 -7.46 9.27
CA ILE A 101 4.83 -7.45 7.81
C ILE A 101 4.50 -8.85 7.29
N VAL A 102 5.24 -9.87 7.74
CA VAL A 102 5.14 -11.26 7.23
C VAL A 102 3.99 -12.04 7.90
N GLU A 103 3.75 -11.77 9.19
CA GLU A 103 2.72 -12.39 10.02
C GLU A 103 1.87 -11.33 10.75
N PRO A 104 1.15 -10.44 10.02
CA PRO A 104 0.43 -9.30 10.62
C PRO A 104 -0.62 -9.71 11.66
N ASP A 105 -1.09 -10.95 11.60
CA ASP A 105 -2.08 -11.52 12.49
C ASP A 105 -1.55 -11.95 13.87
N LYS A 106 -0.22 -12.04 14.01
CA LYS A 106 0.45 -12.58 15.20
C LYS A 106 0.41 -11.62 16.38
N TYR A 107 0.48 -10.33 16.10
CA TYR A 107 0.32 -9.28 17.11
C TYR A 107 -0.49 -8.11 16.53
N ILE A 108 -1.63 -7.82 17.15
CA ILE A 108 -2.47 -6.68 16.79
C ILE A 108 -2.33 -5.59 17.84
N VAL A 109 -1.90 -4.41 17.40
CA VAL A 109 -1.79 -3.22 18.27
C VAL A 109 -3.16 -2.89 18.85
N LYS A 110 -3.21 -2.69 20.18
CA LYS A 110 -4.44 -2.35 20.89
C LYS A 110 -5.15 -1.15 20.24
N GLY A 111 -6.43 -1.31 19.93
CA GLY A 111 -7.26 -0.27 19.33
C GLY A 111 -7.34 -0.31 17.80
N TYR A 112 -6.67 -1.28 17.16
CA TYR A 112 -6.77 -1.52 15.72
C TYR A 112 -7.40 -2.87 15.41
N ASP A 113 -8.03 -2.96 14.24
CA ASP A 113 -8.63 -4.18 13.75
C ASP A 113 -7.62 -5.09 13.05
N LYS A 114 -7.95 -6.38 13.00
CA LYS A 114 -7.19 -7.41 12.27
C LYS A 114 -7.44 -7.31 10.75
N ILE A 115 -6.90 -6.26 10.12
CA ILE A 115 -7.16 -5.92 8.72
C ILE A 115 -5.89 -5.74 7.86
N MET A 116 -4.70 -5.78 8.46
CA MET A 116 -3.45 -5.68 7.69
C MET A 116 -3.29 -6.92 6.81
N PRO A 117 -3.15 -6.78 5.49
CA PRO A 117 -3.13 -7.92 4.59
C PRO A 117 -1.83 -8.71 4.75
N LYS A 118 -1.94 -10.03 4.70
CA LYS A 118 -0.78 -10.90 4.52
C LYS A 118 -0.38 -10.88 3.05
N VAL A 119 0.84 -10.42 2.78
CA VAL A 119 1.40 -10.38 1.42
C VAL A 119 2.22 -11.66 1.23
N TYR A 120 1.87 -12.46 0.22
CA TYR A 120 2.51 -13.75 -0.11
C TYR A 120 3.47 -13.60 -1.28
#